data_AF-A0A967LDF1-F1
#
_entry.id   AF-A0A967LDF1-F1
#
_cell.length_a   1.000
_cell.length_b   1.000
_cell.length_c   1.000
_cell.angle_alpha   90.00
_cell.angle_beta   90.00
_cell.angle_gamma   90.00
#
_symmetry.space_group_name_H-M   'P 1'
#
loop_
_entity.id
_entity.type
_entity.pdbx_description
1 polymer ?
#
loop_
_entity_poly.entity_id
_entity_poly.type
_entity_poly.pdbx_seq_one_letter_code
_entity_poly.pdbx_strand_id
1 'polypeptide(L)'
;MTLGTEALAVDGVLLIAEHGNYPKSETGNTIYPKRRFWEEILAVFEQSGRAVPVFVDKHLADNWEDARFIYDTANQWKAPLMAGSSLPTTWRKPAADVARDAQLGEMVGLTFHTTDAYGFHALEFMQALAEQRTGGETGIVAVQSAAGEEVWQALEQGRFDRALFDEAWSRLTNPPDPARLRALVANPRLFTIEYADGLESHLLELNGAVNEWSAAWRYHADQRIESSLFWTQEGRPAMHFTWLLNGIEQMMLTGRPSWNVERTLYTSGVLDALLLSLKNGGQRIETPYLNLPYQPVWRWKEPPPPPPMRPWAAP
;
A
#
# COMPACT_ATOMS: atom_id res chain seq x y z
N MET A 1 -23.47 16.57 4.76
CA MET A 1 -22.51 16.99 5.80
C MET A 1 -23.04 18.09 6.73
N THR A 2 -23.99 18.95 6.31
CA THR A 2 -24.52 20.06 7.14
C THR A 2 -25.87 19.80 7.82
N LEU A 3 -26.49 18.63 7.57
CA LEU A 3 -27.87 18.31 7.97
C LEU A 3 -28.91 19.37 7.54
N GLY A 4 -28.67 20.07 6.42
CA GLY A 4 -29.55 21.10 5.89
C GLY A 4 -29.36 22.49 6.51
N THR A 5 -28.34 22.68 7.34
CA THR A 5 -27.94 23.99 7.90
C THR A 5 -26.80 24.62 7.11
N GLU A 6 -26.42 25.85 7.45
CA GLU A 6 -25.24 26.53 6.90
C GLU A 6 -23.92 26.02 7.50
N ALA A 7 -23.98 25.37 8.67
CA ALA A 7 -22.80 24.90 9.39
C ALA A 7 -22.53 23.41 9.15
N LEU A 8 -21.25 23.01 9.24
CA LEU A 8 -20.87 21.59 9.28
C LEU A 8 -21.39 20.92 10.55
N ALA A 9 -22.14 19.82 10.39
CA ALA A 9 -22.76 19.08 11.48
C ALA A 9 -22.03 17.76 11.81
N VAL A 10 -20.81 17.58 11.28
CA VAL A 10 -19.97 16.40 11.52
C VAL A 10 -18.57 16.84 11.94
N ASP A 11 -17.88 15.99 12.71
CA ASP A 11 -16.50 16.24 13.15
C ASP A 11 -15.45 15.58 12.26
N GLY A 12 -15.87 14.77 11.27
CA GLY A 12 -14.99 14.13 10.32
C GLY A 12 -15.74 13.41 9.20
N VAL A 13 -15.01 12.97 8.18
CA VAL A 13 -15.56 12.30 6.99
C VAL A 13 -14.83 10.99 6.74
N LEU A 14 -15.60 9.91 6.55
CA LEU A 14 -15.12 8.63 6.04
C LEU A 14 -15.51 8.51 4.56
N LEU A 15 -14.54 8.64 3.66
CA LEU A 15 -14.73 8.52 2.21
C LEU A 15 -14.42 7.08 1.79
N ILE A 16 -15.49 6.30 1.58
CA ILE A 16 -15.43 4.92 1.06
C ILE A 16 -16.11 4.90 -0.30
N ALA A 17 -15.34 4.70 -1.37
CA ALA A 17 -15.81 4.80 -2.75
C ALA A 17 -15.85 3.45 -3.48
N GLU A 18 -15.52 2.35 -2.81
CA GLU A 18 -15.25 1.07 -3.48
C GLU A 18 -16.45 0.16 -3.63
N HIS A 19 -17.58 0.53 -3.01
CA HIS A 19 -18.84 -0.17 -3.14
C HIS A 19 -19.62 0.38 -4.34
N GLY A 20 -19.47 -0.28 -5.49
CA GLY A 20 -20.20 0.07 -6.69
C GLY A 20 -19.70 -0.67 -7.91
N ASN A 21 -20.33 -0.41 -9.05
CA ASN A 21 -19.88 -0.89 -10.34
C ASN A 21 -19.35 0.30 -11.13
N TYR A 22 -18.03 0.36 -11.27
CA TYR A 22 -17.32 1.50 -11.86
C TYR A 22 -16.54 1.06 -13.09
N PRO A 23 -16.31 1.97 -14.05
CA PRO A 23 -15.54 1.65 -15.24
C PRO A 23 -14.08 1.32 -14.90
N LYS A 24 -13.43 0.61 -15.81
CA LYS A 24 -11.97 0.42 -15.81
C LYS A 24 -11.31 1.49 -16.66
N SER A 25 -10.14 1.96 -16.23
CA SER A 25 -9.29 2.83 -17.05
C SER A 25 -8.57 2.02 -18.14
N GLU A 26 -7.88 2.72 -19.04
CA GLU A 26 -7.03 2.08 -20.06
C GLU A 26 -5.86 1.27 -19.49
N THR A 27 -5.43 1.53 -18.24
CA THR A 27 -4.40 0.75 -17.54
C THR A 27 -4.99 -0.39 -16.70
N GLY A 28 -6.32 -0.55 -16.70
CA GLY A 28 -7.04 -1.69 -16.10
C GLY A 28 -7.44 -1.53 -14.63
N ASN A 29 -7.04 -0.43 -13.99
CA ASN A 29 -7.50 -0.03 -12.65
C ASN A 29 -8.97 0.45 -12.66
N THR A 30 -9.64 0.30 -11.52
CA THR A 30 -11.02 0.78 -11.34
C THR A 30 -11.03 2.29 -11.13
N ILE A 31 -11.83 3.02 -11.91
CA ILE A 31 -11.99 4.47 -11.77
C ILE A 31 -13.03 4.74 -10.67
N TYR A 32 -12.58 4.77 -9.42
CA TYR A 32 -13.44 5.11 -8.29
C TYR A 32 -13.78 6.61 -8.30
N PRO A 33 -14.98 7.02 -7.86
CA PRO A 33 -15.41 8.42 -7.88
C PRO A 33 -14.76 9.26 -6.76
N LYS A 34 -13.53 8.93 -6.33
CA LYS A 34 -12.82 9.58 -5.21
C LYS A 34 -12.62 11.07 -5.47
N ARG A 35 -12.22 11.45 -6.69
CA ARG A 35 -12.10 12.85 -7.11
C ARG A 35 -13.41 13.62 -6.96
N ARG A 36 -14.50 13.10 -7.52
CA ARG A 36 -15.84 13.72 -7.44
C ARG A 36 -16.29 13.87 -5.99
N PHE A 37 -16.19 12.81 -5.17
CA PHE A 37 -16.56 12.87 -3.76
C PHE A 37 -15.71 13.87 -2.97
N TRP A 38 -14.43 13.98 -3.31
CA TRP A 38 -13.55 14.97 -2.71
C TRP A 38 -13.96 16.40 -3.07
N GLU A 39 -14.28 16.69 -4.33
CA GLU A 39 -14.79 18.00 -4.76
C GLU A 39 -16.11 18.36 -4.06
N GLU A 40 -16.99 17.39 -3.85
CA GLU A 40 -18.22 17.57 -3.07
C GLU A 40 -17.92 17.90 -1.60
N ILE A 41 -16.88 17.31 -1.00
CA ILE A 41 -16.40 17.67 0.34
C ILE A 41 -15.84 19.09 0.36
N LEU A 42 -15.01 19.46 -0.61
CA LEU A 42 -14.44 20.81 -0.73
C LEU A 42 -15.52 21.88 -0.87
N ALA A 43 -16.56 21.63 -1.65
CA ALA A 43 -17.70 22.55 -1.80
C ALA A 43 -18.42 22.78 -0.46
N VAL A 44 -18.54 21.75 0.38
CA VAL A 44 -19.09 21.92 1.73
C VAL A 44 -18.13 22.70 2.64
N PHE A 45 -16.82 22.46 2.56
CA PHE A 45 -15.83 23.23 3.32
C PHE A 45 -15.88 24.71 2.95
N GLU A 46 -16.01 25.02 1.67
CA GLU A 46 -16.19 26.37 1.16
C GLU A 46 -17.48 27.01 1.68
N GLN A 47 -18.62 26.34 1.54
CA GLN A 47 -19.91 26.87 1.98
C GLN A 47 -19.98 27.10 3.49
N SER A 48 -19.38 26.20 4.29
CA SER A 48 -19.42 26.25 5.75
C SER A 48 -18.27 27.04 6.38
N GLY A 49 -17.24 27.39 5.61
CA GLY A 49 -16.03 28.05 6.10
C GLY A 49 -15.16 27.21 7.05
N ARG A 50 -15.35 25.88 7.07
CA ARG A 50 -14.67 24.97 8.01
C ARG A 50 -14.26 23.67 7.32
N ALA A 51 -13.04 23.22 7.60
CA ALA A 51 -12.56 21.88 7.24
C ALA A 51 -12.64 20.93 8.46
N VAL A 52 -12.78 19.64 8.19
CA VAL A 52 -12.72 18.55 9.19
C VAL A 52 -11.78 17.46 8.72
N PRO A 53 -11.28 16.58 9.62
CA PRO A 53 -10.56 15.38 9.23
C PRO A 53 -11.29 14.54 8.18
N VAL A 54 -10.55 14.04 7.20
CA VAL A 54 -11.05 13.14 6.16
C VAL A 54 -10.17 11.89 6.10
N PHE A 55 -10.80 10.72 6.17
CA PHE A 55 -10.15 9.46 5.84
C PHE A 55 -10.61 9.00 4.45
N VAL A 56 -9.68 8.58 3.61
CA VAL A 56 -9.96 7.98 2.29
C VAL A 56 -9.56 6.50 2.31
N ASP A 57 -10.51 5.61 2.06
CA ASP A 57 -10.22 4.16 2.02
C ASP A 57 -9.25 3.83 0.87
N LYS A 58 -8.16 3.13 1.19
CA LYS A 58 -7.09 2.68 0.27
C LYS A 58 -6.40 3.83 -0.46
N HIS A 59 -6.14 3.71 -1.77
CA HIS A 59 -5.47 4.73 -2.57
C HIS A 59 -6.27 6.05 -2.57
N LEU A 60 -5.60 7.19 -2.66
CA LEU A 60 -6.28 8.49 -2.76
C LEU A 60 -7.12 8.61 -4.04
N ALA A 61 -6.56 8.16 -5.15
CA ALA A 61 -7.24 7.99 -6.43
C ALA A 61 -6.53 6.89 -7.24
N ASP A 62 -7.14 6.51 -8.34
CA ASP A 62 -6.64 5.48 -9.25
C ASP A 62 -5.53 6.01 -10.18
N ASN A 63 -5.39 7.33 -10.31
CA ASN A 63 -4.36 8.01 -11.08
C ASN A 63 -3.61 9.08 -10.26
N TRP A 64 -2.41 9.47 -10.70
CA TRP A 64 -1.58 10.47 -10.02
C TRP A 64 -2.22 11.86 -9.94
N GLU A 65 -2.83 12.33 -11.03
CA GLU A 65 -3.39 13.69 -11.11
C GLU A 65 -4.44 13.92 -10.02
N ASP A 66 -5.36 12.97 -9.86
CA ASP A 66 -6.41 13.05 -8.85
C ASP A 66 -5.89 12.79 -7.44
N ALA A 67 -4.96 11.84 -7.26
CA ALA A 67 -4.36 11.58 -5.96
C ALA A 67 -3.61 12.82 -5.45
N ARG A 68 -2.88 13.50 -6.36
CA ARG A 68 -2.17 14.74 -6.09
C ARG A 68 -3.13 15.89 -5.80
N PHE A 69 -4.22 16.01 -6.56
CA PHE A 69 -5.23 17.04 -6.31
C PHE A 69 -5.85 16.90 -4.92
N ILE A 70 -6.23 15.69 -4.52
CA ILE A 70 -6.79 15.42 -3.19
C ILE A 70 -5.80 15.85 -2.10
N TYR A 71 -4.53 15.45 -2.24
CA TYR A 71 -3.48 15.81 -1.31
C TYR A 71 -3.23 17.33 -1.23
N ASP A 72 -3.06 17.99 -2.37
CA ASP A 72 -2.75 19.42 -2.43
C ASP A 72 -3.90 20.27 -1.90
N THR A 73 -5.14 19.93 -2.25
CA THR A 73 -6.32 20.68 -1.77
C THR A 73 -6.62 20.40 -0.30
N ALA A 74 -6.33 19.21 0.22
CA ALA A 74 -6.36 18.96 1.68
C ALA A 74 -5.38 19.88 2.42
N ASN A 75 -4.15 20.03 1.90
CA ASN A 75 -3.14 20.93 2.45
C ASN A 75 -3.57 22.40 2.37
N GLN A 76 -4.14 22.84 1.25
CA GLN A 76 -4.66 24.21 1.09
C GLN A 76 -5.75 24.52 2.13
N TRP A 77 -6.66 23.58 2.36
CA TRP A 77 -7.73 23.69 3.36
C TRP A 77 -7.26 23.41 4.79
N LYS A 78 -6.02 22.95 4.98
CA LYS A 78 -5.50 22.43 6.25
C LYS A 78 -6.41 21.35 6.85
N ALA A 79 -7.05 20.56 5.98
CA ALA A 79 -7.88 19.44 6.37
C ALA A 79 -6.96 18.28 6.78
N PRO A 80 -7.05 17.75 8.02
CA PRO A 80 -6.33 16.54 8.40
C PRO A 80 -6.72 15.39 7.46
N LEU A 81 -5.75 14.82 6.76
CA LEU A 81 -5.99 13.77 5.78
C LEU A 81 -5.26 12.50 6.21
N MET A 82 -5.97 11.37 6.19
CA MET A 82 -5.39 10.04 6.23
C MET A 82 -5.98 9.21 5.10
N ALA A 83 -5.22 8.23 4.64
CA ALA A 83 -5.71 7.23 3.71
C ALA A 83 -5.00 5.90 3.97
N GLY A 84 -5.45 4.85 3.29
CA GLY A 84 -4.75 3.57 3.30
C GLY A 84 -5.60 2.36 3.64
N SER A 85 -4.93 1.21 3.80
CA SER A 85 -5.54 -0.06 4.17
C SER A 85 -5.04 -0.60 5.51
N SER A 86 -5.57 -1.75 5.91
CA SER A 86 -5.22 -2.41 7.17
C SER A 86 -3.86 -3.12 7.13
N LEU A 87 -3.31 -3.42 5.95
CA LEU A 87 -2.11 -4.26 5.79
C LEU A 87 -0.90 -3.77 6.58
N PRO A 88 -0.53 -2.47 6.55
CA PRO A 88 0.56 -1.95 7.38
C PRO A 88 0.41 -2.21 8.89
N THR A 89 -0.83 -2.31 9.36
CA THR A 89 -1.19 -2.46 10.78
C THR A 89 -1.41 -3.91 11.23
N THR A 90 -1.29 -4.88 10.32
CA THR A 90 -1.52 -6.30 10.60
C THR A 90 -0.53 -6.89 11.60
N TRP A 91 -0.86 -8.08 12.11
CA TRP A 91 0.11 -8.90 12.83
C TRP A 91 1.22 -9.35 11.90
N ARG A 92 2.44 -9.44 12.43
CA ARG A 92 3.61 -9.84 11.67
C ARG A 92 4.17 -11.14 12.23
N LYS A 93 4.59 -12.08 11.37
CA LYS A 93 5.11 -13.40 11.76
C LYS A 93 6.41 -13.71 11.00
N PRO A 94 7.58 -13.73 11.67
CA PRO A 94 7.82 -13.27 13.05
C PRO A 94 7.50 -11.78 13.22
N ALA A 95 7.39 -11.32 14.47
CA ALA A 95 7.17 -9.91 14.78
C ALA A 95 8.40 -9.06 14.40
N ALA A 96 8.47 -8.63 13.15
CA ALA A 96 9.58 -7.89 12.59
C ALA A 96 9.11 -6.66 11.80
N ASP A 97 9.88 -5.58 11.90
CA ASP A 97 9.71 -4.34 11.14
C ASP A 97 11.09 -3.83 10.76
N VAL A 98 11.17 -3.00 9.73
CA VAL A 98 12.45 -2.35 9.39
C VAL A 98 12.92 -1.55 10.60
N ALA A 99 14.12 -1.90 11.11
CA ALA A 99 14.80 -1.14 12.13
C ALA A 99 14.84 0.35 11.74
N ARG A 100 14.37 1.20 12.65
CA ARG A 100 14.30 2.64 12.43
C ARG A 100 15.69 3.19 12.12
N ASP A 101 15.75 4.08 11.14
CA ASP A 101 16.97 4.73 10.68
C ASP A 101 18.02 3.76 10.12
N ALA A 102 17.65 2.52 9.79
CA ALA A 102 18.53 1.58 9.11
C ALA A 102 18.64 1.91 7.61
N GLN A 103 19.78 1.55 7.01
CA GLN A 103 19.96 1.61 5.55
C GLN A 103 19.52 0.28 4.94
N LEU A 104 18.64 0.33 3.95
CA LEU A 104 18.18 -0.84 3.21
C LEU A 104 18.88 -0.88 1.85
N GLY A 105 19.24 -2.08 1.40
CA GLY A 105 19.75 -2.29 0.04
C GLY A 105 18.65 -2.74 -0.91
N GLU A 106 17.93 -3.79 -0.52
CA GLU A 106 16.91 -4.40 -1.38
C GLU A 106 15.76 -4.99 -0.56
N MET A 107 14.56 -4.98 -1.13
CA MET A 107 13.35 -5.58 -0.58
C MET A 107 12.65 -6.48 -1.61
N VAL A 108 12.13 -7.63 -1.17
CA VAL A 108 11.25 -8.49 -1.98
C VAL A 108 9.95 -8.74 -1.25
N GLY A 109 8.83 -8.46 -1.89
CA GLY A 109 7.48 -8.74 -1.41
C GLY A 109 6.73 -9.75 -2.27
N LEU A 110 5.83 -10.52 -1.67
CA LEU A 110 4.94 -11.46 -2.35
C LEU A 110 3.48 -11.08 -2.11
N THR A 111 2.69 -11.14 -3.18
CA THR A 111 1.26 -10.85 -3.19
C THR A 111 0.50 -11.78 -4.13
N PHE A 112 -0.82 -11.64 -4.14
CA PHE A 112 -1.76 -12.41 -4.93
C PHE A 112 -2.97 -11.56 -5.31
N HIS A 113 -3.93 -12.18 -5.99
CA HIS A 113 -5.16 -11.61 -6.50
C HIS A 113 -4.96 -10.52 -7.58
N THR A 114 -5.95 -9.67 -7.77
CA THR A 114 -6.02 -8.60 -8.77
C THR A 114 -4.91 -7.57 -8.60
N THR A 115 -4.20 -7.29 -9.68
CA THR A 115 -3.06 -6.37 -9.72
C THR A 115 -3.37 -4.94 -9.29
N ASP A 116 -4.55 -4.43 -9.59
CA ASP A 116 -4.95 -3.09 -9.15
C ASP A 116 -5.21 -3.06 -7.64
N ALA A 117 -6.29 -3.72 -7.19
CA ALA A 117 -6.71 -3.63 -5.79
C ALA A 117 -5.71 -4.27 -4.80
N TYR A 118 -5.15 -5.44 -5.11
CA TYR A 118 -4.17 -6.09 -4.22
C TYR A 118 -2.74 -5.59 -4.48
N GLY A 119 -2.45 -5.06 -5.66
CA GLY A 119 -1.20 -4.33 -5.88
C GLY A 119 -1.12 -3.10 -5.00
N PHE A 120 -2.21 -2.35 -4.82
CA PHE A 120 -2.25 -1.26 -3.83
C PHE A 120 -1.90 -1.75 -2.42
N HIS A 121 -2.60 -2.77 -1.92
CA HIS A 121 -2.37 -3.31 -0.57
C HIS A 121 -0.92 -3.78 -0.37
N ALA A 122 -0.36 -4.44 -1.39
CA ALA A 122 1.01 -4.93 -1.36
C ALA A 122 2.04 -3.79 -1.36
N LEU A 123 1.87 -2.83 -2.26
CA LEU A 123 2.73 -1.65 -2.32
C LEU A 123 2.65 -0.84 -1.02
N GLU A 124 1.49 -0.77 -0.38
CA GLU A 124 1.33 -0.01 0.85
C GLU A 124 2.10 -0.60 2.03
N PHE A 125 2.05 -1.93 2.23
CA PHE A 125 2.82 -2.52 3.33
C PHE A 125 4.32 -2.49 3.03
N MET A 126 4.72 -2.63 1.76
CA MET A 126 6.10 -2.45 1.32
C MET A 126 6.58 -1.02 1.58
N GLN A 127 5.76 -0.02 1.25
CA GLN A 127 6.05 1.39 1.55
C GLN A 127 6.14 1.63 3.07
N ALA A 128 5.28 1.00 3.87
CA ALA A 128 5.31 1.12 5.33
C ALA A 128 6.58 0.53 5.97
N LEU A 129 7.20 -0.48 5.34
CA LEU A 129 8.54 -0.95 5.69
C LEU A 129 9.62 0.02 5.20
N ALA A 130 9.56 0.39 3.92
CA ALA A 130 10.57 1.21 3.27
C ALA A 130 10.72 2.56 3.96
N GLU A 131 9.63 3.24 4.33
CA GLU A 131 9.69 4.57 4.94
C GLU A 131 10.41 4.60 6.30
N GLN A 132 10.59 3.45 6.99
CA GLN A 132 11.27 3.41 8.28
C GLN A 132 12.79 3.56 8.18
N ARG A 133 13.34 3.50 6.96
CA ARG A 133 14.78 3.59 6.67
C ARG A 133 15.35 4.97 7.00
N THR A 134 16.69 5.06 7.02
CA THR A 134 17.41 6.34 7.17
C THR A 134 16.87 7.36 6.16
N GLY A 135 16.48 8.54 6.62
CA GLY A 135 16.00 9.60 5.73
C GLY A 135 14.50 9.52 5.40
N GLY A 136 13.78 8.50 5.89
CA GLY A 136 12.35 8.36 5.66
C GLY A 136 12.03 7.88 4.24
N GLU A 137 10.94 8.38 3.67
CA GLU A 137 10.75 8.30 2.23
C GLU A 137 11.56 9.38 1.52
N THR A 138 12.34 8.99 0.52
CA THR A 138 13.36 9.82 -0.13
C THR A 138 13.00 10.25 -1.55
N GLY A 139 11.98 9.65 -2.16
CA GLY A 139 11.68 9.77 -3.58
C GLY A 139 11.86 8.46 -4.32
N ILE A 140 11.07 8.28 -5.38
CA ILE A 140 11.16 7.16 -6.33
C ILE A 140 11.59 7.74 -7.67
N VAL A 141 12.70 7.24 -8.20
CA VAL A 141 13.29 7.76 -9.44
C VAL A 141 12.67 7.10 -10.66
N ALA A 142 12.33 5.82 -10.57
CA ALA A 142 11.68 5.09 -11.63
C ALA A 142 10.98 3.84 -11.12
N VAL A 143 10.10 3.33 -11.96
CA VAL A 143 9.47 2.02 -11.78
C VAL A 143 9.53 1.22 -13.08
N GLN A 144 9.48 -0.10 -12.96
CA GLN A 144 9.35 -0.98 -14.11
C GLN A 144 8.55 -2.23 -13.75
N SER A 145 7.64 -2.60 -14.63
CA SER A 145 6.84 -3.81 -14.50
C SER A 145 7.29 -4.88 -15.49
N ALA A 146 7.10 -6.15 -15.13
CA ALA A 146 7.19 -7.30 -16.03
C ALA A 146 6.00 -8.23 -15.78
N ALA A 147 5.64 -9.03 -16.78
CA ALA A 147 4.55 -10.01 -16.69
C ALA A 147 4.93 -11.29 -17.42
N GLY A 148 4.31 -12.42 -17.06
CA GLY A 148 4.49 -13.66 -17.81
C GLY A 148 5.94 -14.19 -17.78
N GLU A 149 6.47 -14.50 -18.96
CA GLU A 149 7.77 -15.16 -19.11
C GLU A 149 8.93 -14.28 -18.63
N GLU A 150 8.83 -12.97 -18.82
CA GLU A 150 9.81 -11.99 -18.39
C GLU A 150 10.03 -12.01 -16.86
N VAL A 151 9.01 -12.40 -16.08
CA VAL A 151 9.15 -12.56 -14.62
C VAL A 151 9.98 -13.79 -14.28
N TRP A 152 9.80 -14.90 -15.01
CA TRP A 152 10.61 -16.09 -14.81
C TRP A 152 12.06 -15.86 -15.21
N GLN A 153 12.29 -15.16 -16.32
CA GLN A 153 13.62 -14.74 -16.74
C GLN A 153 14.26 -13.82 -15.70
N ALA A 154 13.51 -12.88 -15.11
CA ALA A 154 14.01 -12.01 -14.05
C ALA A 154 14.48 -12.80 -12.81
N LEU A 155 13.71 -13.83 -12.41
CA LEU A 155 14.10 -14.73 -11.32
C LEU A 155 15.35 -15.56 -11.67
N GLU A 156 15.43 -16.10 -12.88
CA GLU A 156 16.56 -16.92 -13.35
C GLU A 156 17.86 -16.10 -13.52
N GLN A 157 17.74 -14.84 -13.93
CA GLN A 157 18.86 -13.91 -14.13
C GLN A 157 19.30 -13.19 -12.85
N GLY A 158 18.59 -13.39 -11.73
CA GLY A 158 18.89 -12.72 -10.47
C GLY A 158 18.67 -11.20 -10.53
N ARG A 159 17.61 -10.75 -11.22
CA ARG A 159 17.21 -9.33 -11.25
C ARG A 159 16.85 -8.78 -9.86
N PHE A 160 16.47 -9.66 -8.96
CA PHE A 160 16.32 -9.43 -7.53
C PHE A 160 17.00 -10.59 -6.80
N ASP A 161 17.45 -10.35 -5.57
CA ASP A 161 18.18 -11.35 -4.81
C ASP A 161 17.29 -12.54 -4.46
N ARG A 162 17.70 -13.71 -4.92
CA ARG A 162 17.00 -14.97 -4.69
C ARG A 162 16.85 -15.30 -3.20
N ALA A 163 17.80 -14.94 -2.36
CA ALA A 163 17.72 -15.16 -0.92
C ALA A 163 16.59 -14.34 -0.27
N LEU A 164 16.31 -13.12 -0.77
CA LEU A 164 15.17 -12.32 -0.29
C LEU A 164 13.85 -12.96 -0.71
N PHE A 165 13.77 -13.45 -1.95
CA PHE A 165 12.60 -14.20 -2.42
C PHE A 165 12.36 -15.46 -1.57
N ASP A 166 13.40 -16.28 -1.36
CA ASP A 166 13.29 -17.53 -0.60
C ASP A 166 12.91 -17.25 0.87
N GLU A 167 13.44 -16.19 1.47
CA GLU A 167 13.06 -15.76 2.82
C GLU A 167 11.59 -15.31 2.90
N ALA A 168 11.12 -14.47 1.98
CA ALA A 168 9.70 -14.08 1.92
C ALA A 168 8.79 -15.30 1.70
N TRP A 169 9.17 -16.20 0.77
CA TRP A 169 8.47 -17.44 0.48
C TRP A 169 8.34 -18.36 1.69
N SER A 170 9.41 -18.46 2.50
CA SER A 170 9.45 -19.28 3.71
C SER A 170 8.47 -18.81 4.81
N ARG A 171 7.98 -17.56 4.73
CA ARG A 171 7.03 -17.00 5.71
C ARG A 171 5.58 -17.36 5.45
N LEU A 172 5.26 -17.81 4.24
CA LEU A 172 3.94 -18.32 3.92
C LEU A 172 3.60 -19.48 4.88
N THR A 173 2.34 -19.57 5.28
CA THR A 173 1.87 -20.59 6.23
C THR A 173 1.94 -21.99 5.61
N ASN A 174 1.61 -22.11 4.32
CA ASN A 174 1.63 -23.38 3.57
C ASN A 174 2.16 -23.17 2.15
N PRO A 175 3.45 -22.83 1.96
CA PRO A 175 4.01 -22.62 0.64
C PRO A 175 3.99 -23.93 -0.17
N PRO A 176 3.59 -23.90 -1.45
CA PRO A 176 3.81 -25.05 -2.32
C PRO A 176 5.31 -25.28 -2.55
N ASP A 177 5.65 -26.46 -3.07
CA ASP A 177 7.01 -26.76 -3.50
C ASP A 177 7.48 -25.70 -4.55
N PRO A 178 8.59 -24.98 -4.32
CA PRO A 178 9.13 -24.01 -5.27
C PRO A 178 9.35 -24.59 -6.68
N ALA A 179 9.64 -25.89 -6.81
CA ALA A 179 9.80 -26.55 -8.10
C ALA A 179 8.51 -26.54 -8.95
N ARG A 180 7.35 -26.37 -8.32
CA ARG A 180 6.04 -26.28 -8.97
C ARG A 180 5.60 -24.86 -9.27
N LEU A 181 6.35 -23.84 -8.83
CA LEU A 181 5.94 -22.43 -8.88
C LEU A 181 5.53 -22.00 -10.30
N ARG A 182 6.37 -22.26 -11.30
CA ARG A 182 6.11 -21.91 -12.71
C ARG A 182 4.90 -22.63 -13.31
N ALA A 183 4.58 -23.82 -12.81
CA ALA A 183 3.40 -24.57 -13.24
C ALA A 183 2.10 -24.10 -12.56
N LEU A 184 2.20 -23.55 -11.34
CA LEU A 184 1.05 -23.05 -10.57
C LEU A 184 0.67 -21.61 -10.95
N VAL A 185 1.65 -20.80 -11.35
CA VAL A 185 1.46 -19.37 -11.62
C VAL A 185 1.46 -19.12 -13.13
N ALA A 186 0.26 -19.07 -13.71
CA ALA A 186 0.11 -18.89 -15.16
C ALA A 186 0.51 -17.49 -15.65
N ASN A 187 0.21 -16.46 -14.86
CA ASN A 187 0.42 -15.06 -15.23
C ASN A 187 1.08 -14.30 -14.07
N PRO A 188 2.38 -14.52 -13.79
CA PRO A 188 3.08 -13.78 -12.76
C PRO A 188 3.21 -12.30 -13.16
N ARG A 189 3.32 -11.42 -12.16
CA ARG A 189 3.75 -10.02 -12.37
C ARG A 189 4.89 -9.68 -11.43
N LEU A 190 5.78 -8.82 -11.90
CA LEU A 190 6.87 -8.25 -11.12
C LEU A 190 6.78 -6.73 -11.22
N PHE A 191 6.75 -6.06 -10.07
CA PHE A 191 6.93 -4.62 -9.96
C PHE A 191 8.30 -4.34 -9.37
N THR A 192 9.08 -3.50 -10.04
CA THR A 192 10.39 -3.01 -9.59
C THR A 192 10.28 -1.51 -9.33
N ILE A 193 10.78 -1.07 -8.19
CA ILE A 193 10.77 0.32 -7.73
C ILE A 193 12.21 0.69 -7.39
N GLU A 194 12.70 1.78 -8.01
CA GLU A 194 14.02 2.34 -7.76
C GLU A 194 13.85 3.61 -6.92
N TYR A 195 14.36 3.60 -5.68
CA TYR A 195 14.32 4.76 -4.79
C TYR A 195 15.54 5.66 -4.99
N ALA A 196 15.38 6.96 -4.69
CA ALA A 196 16.41 7.98 -4.87
C ALA A 196 17.67 7.78 -4.01
N ASP A 197 17.55 7.03 -2.92
CA ASP A 197 18.64 6.70 -2.00
C ASP A 197 19.36 5.39 -2.33
N GLY A 198 18.98 4.72 -3.43
CA GLY A 198 19.58 3.49 -3.90
C GLY A 198 18.91 2.21 -3.37
N LEU A 199 17.84 2.31 -2.58
CA LEU A 199 17.00 1.14 -2.28
C LEU A 199 16.32 0.64 -3.57
N GLU A 200 16.36 -0.67 -3.81
CA GLU A 200 15.53 -1.33 -4.82
C GLU A 200 14.45 -2.20 -4.15
N SER A 201 13.22 -2.15 -4.66
CA SER A 201 12.11 -2.95 -4.14
C SER A 201 11.43 -3.71 -5.25
N HIS A 202 11.24 -5.01 -5.04
CA HIS A 202 10.61 -5.93 -5.98
C HIS A 202 9.36 -6.54 -5.35
N LEU A 203 8.23 -6.48 -6.04
CA LEU A 203 6.97 -7.07 -5.59
C LEU A 203 6.46 -8.07 -6.63
N LEU A 204 6.23 -9.32 -6.21
CA LEU A 204 5.77 -10.39 -7.08
C LEU A 204 4.31 -10.75 -6.82
N GLU A 205 3.49 -10.69 -7.87
CA GLU A 205 2.13 -11.24 -7.89
C GLU A 205 2.19 -12.70 -8.38
N LEU A 206 1.93 -13.66 -7.48
CA LEU A 206 2.11 -15.09 -7.74
C LEU A 206 0.80 -15.87 -7.58
N ASN A 207 -0.22 -15.42 -8.32
CA ASN A 207 -1.54 -16.02 -8.37
C ASN A 207 -1.51 -17.53 -8.64
N GLY A 208 -2.10 -18.32 -7.75
CA GLY A 208 -2.13 -19.79 -7.82
C GLY A 208 -1.11 -20.49 -6.91
N ALA A 209 -0.10 -19.77 -6.43
CA ALA A 209 0.90 -20.30 -5.51
C ALA A 209 1.00 -19.52 -4.19
N VAL A 210 0.62 -18.23 -4.19
CA VAL A 210 0.55 -17.36 -3.01
C VAL A 210 -0.91 -16.98 -2.73
N ASN A 211 -1.27 -16.96 -1.44
CA ASN A 211 -2.56 -16.49 -0.93
C ASN A 211 -2.41 -15.71 0.39
N GLU A 212 -1.20 -15.24 0.68
CA GLU A 212 -0.85 -14.43 1.85
C GLU A 212 0.14 -13.34 1.46
N TRP A 213 0.44 -12.43 2.38
CA TRP A 213 1.29 -11.27 2.17
C TRP A 213 2.59 -11.45 2.92
N SER A 214 3.74 -11.39 2.26
CA SER A 214 5.03 -11.52 2.93
C SER A 214 6.07 -10.63 2.29
N ALA A 215 7.09 -10.27 3.06
CA ALA A 215 8.26 -9.61 2.52
C ALA A 215 9.54 -9.98 3.27
N ALA A 216 10.66 -9.77 2.59
CA ALA A 216 11.99 -9.80 3.12
C ALA A 216 12.72 -8.52 2.73
N TRP A 217 13.64 -8.07 3.58
CA TRP A 217 14.45 -6.88 3.35
C TRP A 217 15.88 -7.10 3.84
N ARG A 218 16.83 -6.49 3.14
CA ARG A 218 18.26 -6.58 3.44
C ARG A 218 18.78 -5.26 3.99
N TYR A 219 19.48 -5.34 5.12
CA TYR A 219 20.22 -4.20 5.66
C TYR A 219 21.56 -4.03 4.94
N HIS A 220 21.87 -2.80 4.55
CA HIS A 220 23.12 -2.49 3.84
C HIS A 220 24.36 -2.73 4.73
N ALA A 221 24.27 -2.41 6.03
CA ALA A 221 25.41 -2.40 6.95
C ALA A 221 26.02 -3.79 7.21
N ASP A 222 25.19 -4.83 7.37
CA ASP A 222 25.61 -6.17 7.77
C ASP A 222 25.12 -7.26 6.81
N GLN A 223 24.43 -6.89 5.73
CA GLN A 223 23.83 -7.79 4.74
C GLN A 223 22.81 -8.77 5.33
N ARG A 224 22.37 -8.54 6.57
CA ARG A 224 21.37 -9.36 7.26
C ARG A 224 20.02 -9.20 6.58
N ILE A 225 19.36 -10.34 6.38
CA ILE A 225 17.98 -10.41 5.89
C ILE A 225 17.06 -10.57 7.09
N GLU A 226 16.03 -9.75 7.17
CA GLU A 226 14.86 -10.00 7.98
C GLU A 226 13.65 -10.21 7.07
N SER A 227 12.67 -10.98 7.52
CA SER A 227 11.48 -11.30 6.74
C SER A 227 10.28 -11.55 7.65
N SER A 228 9.08 -11.28 7.12
CA SER A 228 7.84 -11.46 7.87
C SER A 228 6.65 -11.71 6.94
N LEU A 229 5.72 -12.53 7.42
CA LEU A 229 4.34 -12.60 6.97
C LEU A 229 3.56 -11.40 7.54
N PHE A 230 2.68 -10.79 6.76
CA PHE A 230 1.72 -9.76 7.15
C PHE A 230 0.35 -10.44 7.26
N TRP A 231 0.05 -10.96 8.44
CA TRP A 231 -1.04 -11.88 8.66
C TRP A 231 -2.37 -11.17 8.86
N THR A 232 -3.34 -11.51 8.02
CA THR A 232 -4.73 -11.08 8.12
C THR A 232 -5.58 -12.19 8.73
N GLN A 233 -6.58 -11.78 9.51
CA GLN A 233 -7.56 -12.73 10.07
C GLN A 233 -8.64 -13.01 9.02
N GLU A 234 -8.47 -14.10 8.27
CA GLU A 234 -9.35 -14.56 7.18
C GLU A 234 -10.67 -15.21 7.66
N GLY A 235 -11.32 -14.59 8.64
CA GLY A 235 -12.56 -15.04 9.28
C GLY A 235 -13.05 -14.01 10.28
N ARG A 236 -14.27 -14.18 10.80
CA ARG A 236 -14.84 -13.25 11.80
C ARG A 236 -13.99 -13.27 13.09
N PRO A 237 -13.74 -12.11 13.72
CA PRO A 237 -14.28 -10.78 13.39
C PRO A 237 -13.47 -9.96 12.37
N ALA A 238 -12.45 -10.54 11.72
CA ALA A 238 -11.49 -9.82 10.88
C ALA A 238 -10.85 -8.62 11.59
N MET A 239 -10.34 -8.87 12.80
CA MET A 239 -9.81 -7.84 13.70
C MET A 239 -8.61 -7.08 13.11
N HIS A 240 -8.01 -7.55 12.01
CA HIS A 240 -6.99 -6.77 11.31
C HIS A 240 -7.52 -5.38 10.86
N PHE A 241 -8.81 -5.23 10.57
CA PHE A 241 -9.43 -3.92 10.30
C PHE A 241 -9.55 -3.02 11.54
N THR A 242 -9.60 -3.60 12.75
CA THR A 242 -9.74 -2.83 14.00
C THR A 242 -8.56 -1.88 14.21
N TRP A 243 -7.35 -2.26 13.77
CA TRP A 243 -6.17 -1.41 13.92
C TRP A 243 -6.18 -0.20 12.99
N LEU A 244 -6.68 -0.37 11.76
CA LEU A 244 -6.97 0.74 10.85
C LEU A 244 -8.03 1.66 11.46
N LEU A 245 -9.15 1.09 11.92
CA LEU A 245 -10.25 1.86 12.52
C LEU A 245 -9.82 2.64 13.77
N ASN A 246 -8.95 2.07 14.61
CA ASN A 246 -8.38 2.80 15.74
C ASN A 246 -7.57 4.02 15.26
N GLY A 247 -6.73 3.87 14.24
CA GLY A 247 -5.99 5.00 13.65
C GLY A 247 -6.90 6.09 13.08
N ILE A 248 -8.01 5.69 12.44
CA ILE A 248 -9.04 6.61 11.94
C ILE A 248 -9.70 7.34 13.12
N GLU A 249 -10.16 6.61 14.13
CA GLU A 249 -10.80 7.17 15.32
C GLU A 249 -9.90 8.18 16.02
N GLN A 250 -8.62 7.87 16.21
CA GLN A 250 -7.65 8.79 16.79
C GLN A 250 -7.57 10.10 16.01
N MET A 251 -7.57 10.05 14.66
CA MET A 251 -7.57 11.26 13.85
C MET A 251 -8.87 12.05 13.99
N MET A 252 -10.02 11.38 13.98
CA MET A 252 -11.31 12.06 14.13
C MET A 252 -11.42 12.76 15.49
N LEU A 253 -10.94 12.13 16.56
CA LEU A 253 -11.01 12.68 17.93
C LEU A 253 -10.01 13.82 18.17
N THR A 254 -8.82 13.74 17.58
CA THR A 254 -7.71 14.67 17.88
C THR A 254 -7.50 15.74 16.82
N GLY A 255 -8.08 15.55 15.63
CA GLY A 255 -7.78 16.35 14.44
C GLY A 255 -6.37 16.13 13.89
N ARG A 256 -5.66 15.07 14.29
CA ARG A 256 -4.27 14.79 13.88
C ARG A 256 -4.15 13.43 13.20
N PRO A 257 -3.58 13.33 11.98
CA PRO A 257 -3.35 12.05 11.33
C PRO A 257 -2.51 11.09 12.19
N SER A 258 -2.94 9.82 12.30
CA SER A 258 -2.20 8.76 12.99
C SER A 258 -0.99 8.26 12.21
N TRP A 259 -0.97 8.49 10.89
CA TRP A 259 0.17 8.29 10.01
C TRP A 259 0.12 9.29 8.85
N ASN A 260 1.25 9.41 8.16
CA ASN A 260 1.42 10.24 6.97
C ASN A 260 0.49 9.80 5.85
N VAL A 261 -0.30 10.73 5.30
CA VAL A 261 -1.02 10.49 4.04
C VAL A 261 -0.04 10.37 2.87
N GLU A 262 1.16 10.95 2.99
CA GLU A 262 2.20 10.88 1.99
C GLU A 262 2.56 9.42 1.64
N ARG A 263 2.50 8.49 2.60
CA ARG A 263 2.63 7.05 2.34
C ARG A 263 1.66 6.58 1.26
N THR A 264 0.39 6.93 1.42
CA THR A 264 -0.66 6.52 0.49
C THR A 264 -0.60 7.30 -0.81
N LEU A 265 -0.19 8.57 -0.80
CA LEU A 265 0.07 9.34 -2.01
C LEU A 265 1.16 8.67 -2.87
N TYR A 266 2.26 8.25 -2.25
CA TYR A 266 3.30 7.47 -2.91
C TYR A 266 2.74 6.16 -3.45
N THR A 267 2.04 5.40 -2.61
CA THR A 267 1.45 4.12 -3.02
C THR A 267 0.52 4.27 -4.24
N SER A 268 -0.33 5.31 -4.25
CA SER A 268 -1.19 5.66 -5.39
C SER A 268 -0.39 5.96 -6.66
N GLY A 269 0.58 6.87 -6.58
CA GLY A 269 1.35 7.29 -7.76
C GLY A 269 2.29 6.21 -8.29
N VAL A 270 2.84 5.37 -7.41
CA VAL A 270 3.66 4.21 -7.77
C VAL A 270 2.82 3.17 -8.51
N LEU A 271 1.64 2.85 -7.98
CA LEU A 271 0.74 1.89 -8.63
C LEU A 271 0.34 2.39 -10.04
N ASP A 272 -0.06 3.65 -10.17
CA ASP A 272 -0.39 4.25 -11.47
C ASP A 272 0.77 4.11 -12.47
N ALA A 273 1.99 4.48 -12.07
CA ALA A 273 3.19 4.34 -12.88
C ALA A 273 3.50 2.88 -13.25
N LEU A 274 3.35 1.93 -12.32
CA LEU A 274 3.56 0.50 -12.57
C LEU A 274 2.53 -0.09 -13.54
N LEU A 275 1.27 0.35 -13.46
CA LEU A 275 0.21 -0.06 -14.38
C LEU A 275 0.42 0.53 -15.78
N LEU A 276 0.89 1.78 -15.87
CA LEU A 276 1.36 2.36 -17.14
C LEU A 276 2.53 1.57 -17.73
N SER A 277 3.50 1.17 -16.91
CA SER A 277 4.63 0.34 -17.33
C SER A 277 4.14 -1.00 -17.89
N LEU A 278 3.21 -1.68 -17.21
CA LEU A 278 2.59 -2.92 -17.70
C LEU A 278 1.88 -2.71 -19.05
N LYS A 279 1.03 -1.69 -19.16
CA LYS A 279 0.30 -1.37 -20.39
C LYS A 279 1.27 -1.14 -21.56
N ASN A 280 2.41 -0.51 -21.29
CA ASN A 280 3.43 -0.18 -22.28
C ASN A 280 4.48 -1.29 -22.48
N GLY A 281 4.16 -2.54 -22.14
CA GLY A 281 5.04 -3.69 -22.39
C GLY A 281 6.25 -3.77 -21.47
N GLY A 282 6.14 -3.26 -20.25
CA GLY A 282 7.19 -3.30 -19.24
C GLY A 282 8.29 -2.26 -19.41
N GLN A 283 7.98 -1.13 -20.06
CA GLN A 283 8.93 -0.02 -20.18
C GLN A 283 9.25 0.56 -18.80
N ARG A 284 10.52 0.91 -18.57
CA ARG A 284 10.93 1.70 -17.41
C ARG A 284 10.31 3.10 -17.51
N ILE A 285 9.65 3.54 -16.45
CA ILE A 285 9.01 4.85 -16.37
C ILE A 285 9.74 5.66 -15.29
N GLU A 286 10.29 6.81 -15.70
CA GLU A 286 10.83 7.78 -14.75
C GLU A 286 9.70 8.52 -14.03
N THR A 287 9.88 8.76 -12.74
CA THR A 287 8.83 9.33 -11.89
C THR A 287 9.30 10.61 -11.19
N PRO A 288 9.67 11.68 -11.93
CA PRO A 288 10.15 12.92 -11.33
C PRO A 288 9.14 13.60 -10.40
N TYR A 289 7.86 13.26 -10.54
CA TYR A 289 6.77 13.74 -9.68
C TYR A 289 6.65 13.00 -8.34
N LEU A 290 7.27 11.81 -8.19
CA LEU A 290 7.34 11.05 -6.94
C LEU A 290 8.58 11.42 -6.12
N ASN A 291 8.85 12.72 -6.01
CA ASN A 291 9.97 13.28 -5.26
C ASN A 291 9.47 14.21 -4.14
N LEU A 292 8.80 13.63 -3.15
CA LEU A 292 8.14 14.29 -2.04
C LEU A 292 8.60 13.68 -0.70
N PRO A 293 9.87 13.90 -0.31
CA PRO A 293 10.42 13.22 0.85
C PRO A 293 9.64 13.55 2.13
N TYR A 294 9.42 12.54 2.98
CA TYR A 294 8.75 12.71 4.27
C TYR A 294 9.35 11.80 5.34
N GLN A 295 9.23 12.22 6.59
CA GLN A 295 9.57 11.41 7.75
C GLN A 295 8.32 10.73 8.30
N PRO A 296 8.31 9.39 8.46
CA PRO A 296 7.12 8.72 8.98
C PRO A 296 6.92 9.04 10.46
N VAL A 297 5.73 9.53 10.81
CA VAL A 297 5.31 9.76 12.20
C VAL A 297 4.77 8.49 12.88
N TRP A 298 4.53 7.45 12.09
CA TRP A 298 4.01 6.17 12.54
C TRP A 298 5.10 5.10 12.58
N ARG A 299 4.93 4.16 13.51
CA ARG A 299 5.75 2.96 13.62
C ARG A 299 4.88 1.78 13.98
N TRP A 300 5.13 0.64 13.36
CA TRP A 300 4.43 -0.58 13.70
C TRP A 300 4.75 -0.98 15.14
N LYS A 301 3.72 -1.41 15.86
CA LYS A 301 3.83 -2.05 17.16
C LYS A 301 3.06 -3.35 17.06
N GLU A 302 3.65 -4.43 17.56
CA GLU A 302 2.99 -5.73 17.57
C GLU A 302 1.63 -5.60 18.26
N PRO A 303 0.51 -5.84 17.53
CA PRO A 303 -0.79 -5.76 18.15
C PRO A 303 -1.00 -6.95 19.10
N PRO A 304 -1.83 -6.80 20.15
CA PRO A 304 -2.26 -7.92 20.98
C PRO A 304 -2.75 -9.11 20.16
N PRO A 305 -2.59 -10.36 20.63
CA PRO A 305 -3.02 -11.54 19.89
C PRO A 305 -4.46 -11.44 19.39
N PRO A 306 -4.76 -11.89 18.15
CA PRO A 306 -6.11 -11.85 17.62
C PRO A 306 -7.04 -12.77 18.44
N PRO A 307 -8.33 -12.44 18.56
CA PRO A 307 -9.32 -13.33 19.14
C PRO A 307 -9.46 -14.60 18.29
N PRO A 308 -10.04 -15.67 18.84
CA PRO A 308 -10.33 -16.88 18.08
C PRO A 308 -11.10 -16.57 16.79
N MET A 309 -10.59 -17.06 15.67
CA MET A 309 -11.20 -16.88 14.36
C MET A 309 -12.43 -17.77 14.22
N ARG A 310 -13.53 -17.21 13.71
CA ARG A 310 -14.75 -17.95 13.35
C ARG A 310 -14.94 -17.94 11.83
N PRO A 311 -15.48 -19.01 11.22
CA PRO A 311 -15.83 -19.00 9.81
C PRO A 311 -16.79 -17.86 9.46
N TRP A 312 -16.70 -17.34 8.25
CA TRP A 312 -17.61 -16.32 7.72
C TRP A 312 -19.06 -16.78 7.72
N ALA A 313 -19.29 -18.04 7.33
CA ALA A 313 -20.61 -18.65 7.22
C ALA A 313 -21.14 -19.27 8.54
N ALA A 314 -20.41 -19.16 9.65
CA ALA A 314 -20.95 -19.62 10.93
C ALA A 314 -22.13 -18.71 11.35
N PRO A 315 -23.16 -19.23 12.03
CA PRO A 315 -24.29 -18.44 12.50
C PRO A 315 -23.88 -17.29 13.43
#